data_AF-A0A7X9P9U6-F1
#
_entry.id   AF-A0A7X9P9U6-F1
#
_cell.length_a   1.000
_cell.length_b   1.000
_cell.length_c   1.000
_cell.angle_alpha   90.00
_cell.angle_beta   90.00
_cell.angle_gamma   90.00
#
_symmetry.space_group_name_H-M   'P 1'
#
loop_
_entity.id
_entity.type
_entity.pdbx_description
1 polymer ?
#
loop_
_entity_poly.entity_id
_entity_poly.type
_entity_poly.pdbx_seq_one_letter_code
_entity_poly.pdbx_strand_id
1 'polypeptide(L)'
;MRSLSIPAAAALVVLAASGSVRAGGFMIYEHGAAATGMTGARTALWDDASAMFYNPSAITELDGFQLSLGDSLIFPEINYTPSGVAYTSAGRVTNACDAAGSCHAA
;
A
#
# COMPACT_ATOMS: atom_id res chain seq x y z
N MET A 1 -13.36 29.34 35.55
CA MET A 1 -13.65 28.11 34.79
C MET A 1 -13.68 28.50 33.31
N ARG A 2 -12.67 28.11 32.52
CA ARG A 2 -12.58 28.52 31.10
C ARG A 2 -13.56 27.65 30.30
N SER A 3 -14.57 28.25 29.68
CA SER A 3 -15.54 27.54 28.86
C SER A 3 -14.84 26.95 27.63
N LEU A 4 -15.00 25.65 27.43
CA LEU A 4 -14.51 24.99 26.23
C LEU A 4 -15.40 25.41 25.06
N SER A 5 -14.81 26.00 24.03
CA SER A 5 -15.56 26.51 22.87
C SER A 5 -16.04 25.34 21.99
N ILE A 6 -17.27 25.44 21.46
CA ILE A 6 -17.87 24.47 20.53
C ILE A 6 -16.93 24.04 19.39
N PRO A 7 -16.16 24.93 18.72
CA PRO A 7 -15.22 24.51 17.67
C PRO A 7 -14.09 23.62 18.21
N ALA A 8 -13.60 23.88 19.43
CA ALA A 8 -12.57 23.05 20.04
C ALA A 8 -13.09 21.65 20.37
N ALA A 9 -14.35 21.56 20.84
CA ALA A 9 -15.00 20.27 21.08
C ALA A 9 -15.22 19.49 19.77
N ALA A 10 -15.68 20.16 18.70
CA ALA A 10 -15.87 19.53 17.39
C ALA A 10 -14.55 19.03 16.78
N ALA A 11 -13.48 19.82 16.87
CA ALA A 11 -12.15 19.42 16.39
C ALA A 11 -11.62 18.19 17.14
N LEU A 12 -11.83 18.11 18.45
CA LEU A 12 -11.41 16.98 19.26
C LEU A 12 -12.17 15.69 18.89
N VAL A 13 -13.47 15.79 18.60
CA VAL A 13 -14.29 14.66 18.13
C VAL A 13 -13.81 14.16 16.78
N VAL A 14 -13.51 15.05 15.83
CA VAL A 14 -12.95 14.67 14.52
C VAL A 14 -11.61 13.97 14.68
N LEU A 15 -10.73 14.49 15.55
CA LEU A 15 -9.42 13.90 15.79
C LEU A 15 -9.52 12.53 16.48
N ALA A 16 -10.48 12.35 17.38
CA ALA A 16 -10.76 11.06 18.02
C ALA A 16 -11.42 10.04 17.06
N ALA A 17 -12.12 10.52 16.03
CA ALA A 17 -12.72 9.70 14.98
C ALA A 17 -11.75 9.35 13.84
N SER A 18 -10.50 9.86 13.87
CA SER A 18 -9.48 9.49 12.89
C SER A 18 -9.16 8.01 13.01
N GLY A 19 -9.64 7.19 12.06
CA GLY A 19 -9.29 5.78 12.00
C GLY A 19 -7.83 5.56 11.58
N SER A 20 -7.23 4.46 12.05
CA SER A 20 -5.92 4.01 11.60
C SER A 20 -5.97 3.55 10.14
N VAL A 21 -5.38 4.33 9.22
CA VAL A 21 -5.23 3.90 7.82
C VAL A 21 -4.03 2.96 7.71
N ARG A 22 -4.28 1.72 7.30
CA ARG A 22 -3.25 0.75 6.92
C ARG A 22 -2.99 0.87 5.43
N ALA A 23 -1.90 1.51 5.04
CA ALA A 23 -1.48 1.60 3.65
C ALA A 23 -0.64 0.35 3.28
N GLY A 24 -1.10 -0.39 2.29
CA GLY A 24 -0.42 -1.58 1.77
C GLY A 24 0.95 -1.30 1.16
N GLY A 25 1.17 -0.10 0.61
CA GLY A 25 2.45 0.37 0.09
C GLY A 25 3.14 -0.66 -0.82
N PHE A 26 4.19 -1.28 -0.29
CA PHE A 26 5.02 -2.29 -0.96
C PHE A 26 4.88 -3.69 -0.34
N MET A 27 3.81 -3.95 0.41
CA MET A 27 3.56 -5.29 0.96
C MET A 27 3.24 -6.29 -0.13
N ILE A 28 3.81 -7.48 0.04
CA ILE A 28 3.72 -8.66 -0.83
C ILE A 28 3.17 -9.77 0.06
N TYR A 29 2.00 -10.31 -0.27
CA TYR A 29 1.23 -11.27 0.53
C TYR A 29 1.25 -12.69 -0.06
N GLU A 30 2.21 -12.97 -0.94
CA GLU A 30 2.37 -14.20 -1.70
C GLU A 30 2.98 -15.34 -0.87
N HIS A 31 2.61 -15.45 0.40
CA HIS A 31 3.02 -16.53 1.28
C HIS A 31 2.14 -17.77 1.05
N GLY A 32 2.31 -18.40 -0.11
CA GLY A 32 1.61 -19.62 -0.50
C GLY A 32 0.66 -19.43 -1.68
N ALA A 33 0.72 -20.37 -2.64
CA ALA A 33 -0.03 -20.28 -3.89
C ALA A 33 -1.55 -20.26 -3.68
N ALA A 34 -2.07 -21.12 -2.78
CA ALA A 34 -3.50 -21.16 -2.49
C ALA A 34 -3.99 -19.86 -1.83
N ALA A 35 -3.26 -19.34 -0.85
CA ALA A 35 -3.58 -18.06 -0.24
C ALA A 35 -3.54 -16.89 -1.24
N THR A 36 -2.55 -16.89 -2.14
CA THR A 36 -2.45 -15.90 -3.22
C THR A 36 -3.64 -15.98 -4.17
N GLY A 37 -4.04 -17.20 -4.57
CA GLY A 37 -5.24 -17.43 -5.38
C GLY A 37 -6.55 -17.00 -4.69
N MET A 38 -6.57 -17.00 -3.36
CA MET A 38 -7.66 -16.46 -2.53
C MET A 38 -7.48 -14.98 -2.17
N THR A 39 -6.55 -14.25 -2.78
CA THR A 39 -6.24 -12.84 -2.49
C THR A 39 -5.95 -12.57 -1.00
N GLY A 40 -5.30 -13.52 -0.32
CA GLY A 40 -4.96 -13.45 1.10
C GLY A 40 -6.08 -13.86 2.07
N ALA A 41 -7.25 -14.29 1.57
CA ALA A 41 -8.39 -14.70 2.40
C ALA A 41 -8.21 -16.12 2.97
N ARG A 42 -7.27 -16.31 3.91
CA ARG A 42 -6.89 -17.65 4.42
C ARG A 42 -6.88 -17.80 5.95
N THR A 43 -7.38 -16.83 6.70
CA THR A 43 -7.32 -16.81 8.18
C THR A 43 -8.01 -18.01 8.86
N ALA A 44 -9.06 -18.57 8.24
CA ALA A 44 -9.83 -19.69 8.78
C ALA A 44 -9.47 -21.04 8.12
N LEU A 45 -8.35 -21.12 7.40
CA LEU A 45 -7.88 -22.32 6.71
C LEU A 45 -6.52 -22.75 7.30
N TRP A 46 -6.28 -24.06 7.36
CA TRP A 46 -5.11 -24.66 8.02
C TRP A 46 -4.58 -25.89 7.24
N ASP A 47 -4.72 -25.87 5.93
CA ASP A 47 -4.44 -26.99 5.05
C ASP A 47 -2.98 -27.10 4.60
N ASP A 48 -2.15 -26.08 4.84
CA ASP A 48 -0.71 -26.10 4.55
C ASP A 48 0.12 -25.24 5.53
N ALA A 49 1.44 -25.40 5.47
CA ALA A 49 2.40 -24.70 6.36
C ALA A 49 2.33 -23.16 6.30
N SER A 50 1.78 -22.58 5.22
CA SER A 50 1.66 -21.13 5.11
C SER A 50 0.59 -20.53 6.04
N ALA A 51 -0.23 -21.37 6.67
CA ALA A 51 -1.14 -20.95 7.73
C ALA A 51 -0.42 -20.15 8.82
N MET A 52 0.88 -20.37 9.05
CA MET A 52 1.71 -19.59 9.99
C MET A 52 1.80 -18.10 9.69
N PHE A 53 1.67 -17.72 8.42
CA PHE A 53 1.64 -16.31 8.04
C PHE A 53 0.26 -15.66 8.28
N TYR A 54 -0.84 -16.38 7.97
CA TYR A 54 -2.20 -15.83 8.03
C TYR A 54 -2.90 -16.01 9.38
N ASN A 55 -2.59 -17.09 10.10
CA ASN A 55 -3.12 -17.43 11.41
C ASN A 55 -2.16 -18.37 12.17
N PRO A 56 -1.24 -17.85 13.00
CA PRO A 56 -0.30 -18.66 13.77
C PRO A 56 -0.94 -19.69 14.73
N SER A 57 -2.20 -19.50 15.16
CA SER A 57 -2.83 -20.50 16.02
C SER A 57 -3.27 -21.75 15.25
N ALA A 58 -3.38 -21.67 13.92
CA ALA A 58 -3.71 -22.81 13.06
C ALA A 58 -2.64 -23.92 13.08
N ILE A 59 -1.47 -23.71 13.71
CA ILE A 59 -0.44 -24.76 13.83
C ILE A 59 -0.94 -25.95 14.63
N THR A 60 -1.90 -25.76 15.55
CA THR A 60 -2.44 -26.84 16.37
C THR A 60 -3.31 -27.81 15.58
N GLU A 61 -3.78 -27.39 14.41
CA GLU A 61 -4.60 -28.20 13.50
C GLU A 61 -3.75 -28.89 12.42
N LEU A 62 -2.45 -28.59 12.34
CA LEU A 62 -1.51 -29.21 11.40
C LEU A 62 -0.85 -30.43 12.06
N ASP A 63 -0.96 -31.59 11.43
CA ASP A 63 -0.34 -32.81 11.93
C ASP A 63 1.16 -32.88 11.61
N GLY A 64 1.97 -33.13 12.64
CA GLY A 64 3.39 -33.46 12.50
C GLY A 64 4.26 -32.31 11.96
N PHE A 65 5.31 -32.67 11.22
CA PHE A 65 6.21 -31.71 10.60
C PHE A 65 5.75 -31.36 9.18
N GLN A 66 5.50 -30.08 8.94
CA GLN A 66 5.03 -29.56 7.65
C GLN A 66 6.09 -28.63 7.05
N LEU A 67 6.43 -28.86 5.77
CA LEU A 67 7.33 -28.01 4.99
C LEU A 67 6.66 -27.69 3.65
N SER A 68 6.58 -26.41 3.29
CA SER A 68 6.06 -25.95 2.01
C SER A 68 7.07 -25.08 1.31
N LEU A 69 7.25 -25.29 0.00
CA LEU A 69 8.15 -24.54 -0.85
C LEU A 69 7.46 -24.25 -2.19
N GLY A 70 7.59 -23.02 -2.65
CA GLY A 70 7.02 -22.54 -3.90
C GLY A 70 7.63 -21.17 -4.23
N ASP A 71 7.27 -20.65 -5.40
CA ASP A 71 7.74 -19.35 -5.87
C ASP A 71 6.54 -18.50 -6.32
N SER A 72 6.73 -17.19 -6.42
CA SER A 72 5.72 -16.25 -6.89
C SER A 72 6.39 -15.14 -7.69
N LEU A 73 6.04 -15.05 -8.98
CA LEU A 73 6.61 -14.07 -9.90
C LEU A 73 5.63 -12.90 -10.06
N ILE A 74 6.10 -11.69 -9.78
CA ILE A 74 5.33 -10.44 -9.89
C ILE A 74 5.93 -9.60 -11.02
N PHE A 75 5.09 -9.21 -11.99
CA PHE A 75 5.47 -8.38 -13.13
C PHE A 75 4.71 -7.04 -13.09
N PRO A 76 5.16 -6.04 -12.32
CA PRO A 76 4.47 -4.77 -12.21
C PRO A 76 4.68 -3.91 -13.46
N GLU A 77 3.62 -3.27 -13.94
CA GLU A 77 3.68 -2.24 -14.99
C GLU A 77 3.26 -0.90 -14.39
N ILE A 78 4.15 0.10 -14.45
CA ILE A 78 3.90 1.45 -13.94
C ILE A 78 4.20 2.45 -15.06
N ASN A 79 3.18 3.17 -15.50
CA ASN A 79 3.29 4.23 -16.50
C ASN A 79 3.12 5.59 -15.82
N TYR A 80 4.03 6.52 -16.09
CA TYR A 80 4.00 7.89 -15.54
C TYR A 80 4.20 8.91 -16.66
N THR A 81 3.26 9.85 -16.80
CA THR A 81 3.34 10.97 -17.74
C THR A 81 3.43 12.29 -16.96
N PRO A 82 4.59 12.97 -16.96
CA PRO A 82 4.72 14.26 -16.30
C PRO A 82 3.96 15.35 -17.06
N SER A 83 3.24 16.21 -16.33
CA SER A 83 2.63 17.43 -16.86
C SER A 83 3.54 18.62 -16.57
N GLY A 84 4.15 19.22 -17.60
CA GLY A 84 4.76 20.57 -17.51
C GLY A 84 6.27 20.66 -17.31
N VAL A 85 7.05 19.60 -17.56
CA VAL A 85 8.53 19.68 -17.50
C VAL A 85 9.14 19.21 -18.82
N ALA A 86 9.72 20.14 -19.58
CA ALA A 86 10.54 19.81 -20.74
C ALA A 86 11.97 19.48 -20.25
N TYR A 87 12.35 18.21 -20.32
CA TYR A 87 13.73 17.79 -20.07
C TYR A 87 14.51 17.89 -21.38
N THR A 88 15.40 18.89 -21.50
CA THR A 88 16.38 18.89 -22.62
C THR A 88 17.49 17.89 -22.31
N SER A 89 18.06 17.27 -23.34
CA SER A 89 19.12 16.25 -23.26
C SER A 89 20.42 16.73 -22.56
N ALA A 90 20.49 17.99 -22.13
CA ALA A 90 21.59 18.57 -21.36
C ALA A 90 21.31 18.71 -19.85
N GLY A 91 20.21 18.15 -19.33
CA GLY A 91 19.91 18.16 -17.89
C GLY A 91 19.56 19.54 -17.30
N ARG A 92 19.22 20.52 -18.15
CA ARG A 92 18.68 21.81 -17.70
C ARG A 92 17.16 21.77 -17.69
N VAL A 93 16.56 22.10 -16.54
CA VAL A 93 15.14 22.44 -16.43
C VAL A 93 14.98 23.87 -16.97
N THR A 94 14.33 24.03 -18.12
CA THR A 94 13.86 25.34 -18.58
C THR A 94 12.41 25.51 -18.16
N ASN A 95 12.04 26.73 -17.76
CA ASN A 95 10.70 27.10 -17.28
C ASN A 95 9.58 26.50 -18.14
N ALA A 96 8.50 26.06 -17.48
CA ALA A 96 7.32 25.46 -18.10
C ALA A 96 6.77 26.38 -19.20
N CYS A 97 6.71 25.86 -20.42
CA CYS A 97 6.02 26.52 -21.52
C CYS A 97 4.53 26.19 -21.38
N ASP A 98 3.65 27.20 -21.51
CA ASP A 98 2.21 26.96 -21.54
C ASP A 98 1.83 26.03 -22.71
N ALA A 99 0.62 25.45 -22.70
CA ALA A 99 0.13 24.55 -23.75
C ALA A 99 0.16 25.12 -25.18
N ALA A 100 0.41 26.43 -25.34
CA ALA A 100 0.62 27.14 -26.60
C ALA A 100 2.09 27.23 -27.05
N GLY A 101 3.05 26.67 -26.30
CA GLY A 101 4.48 26.64 -26.67
C GLY A 101 5.26 27.93 -26.40
N SER A 102 4.67 28.95 -25.77
CA SER A 102 5.39 30.16 -25.36
C SER A 102 6.10 29.93 -24.03
N CYS A 103 7.43 29.93 -24.03
CA CYS A 103 8.24 29.86 -22.82
C CYS A 103 8.65 31.28 -22.40
N HIS A 104 8.20 31.74 -21.23
CA HIS A 104 8.66 33.01 -20.64
C HIS A 104 9.85 32.77 -19.69
N ALA A 105 10.91 33.56 -19.86
CA ALA A 105 11.96 33.67 -18.86
C ALA A 105 11.39 34.35 -17.61
N ALA A 106 11.75 33.83 -16.43
CA ALA A 106 11.55 34.54 -15.17
C ALA A 106 12.53 35.71 -15.08
#